data_AF-A0A967IFN7-F1
#
_entry.id   AF-A0A967IFN7-F1
#
_cell.length_a   1.000
_cell.length_b   1.000
_cell.length_c   1.000
_cell.angle_alpha   90.00
_cell.angle_beta   90.00
_cell.angle_gamma   90.00
#
_symmetry.space_group_name_H-M   'P 1'
#
loop_
_entity.id
_entity.type
_entity.pdbx_description
1 polymer ?
#
loop_
_entity_poly.entity_id
_entity_poly.type
_entity_poly.pdbx_seq_one_letter_code
_entity_poly.pdbx_strand_id
1 'polypeptide(L)'
;MGPGSIVIVGAGTGLGHAALKAVKGHRIVIGSESGHCTFAFHGDLERRIEASMLGRSGKNWLSGDDVVTGSGAALLHESLTGEAVSPAEALARRTPESETCAWFSRFYARACRNYSLAMYPVEALIVSGGIAAKNPHLIR
;
A
#
# COMPACT_ATOMS: atom_id res chain seq x y z
N MET A 1 21.82 4.08 -24.53
CA MET A 1 20.58 4.43 -23.80
C MET A 1 20.97 4.79 -22.37
N GLY A 2 20.41 5.86 -21.80
CA GLY A 2 20.56 6.12 -20.37
C GLY A 2 19.75 5.12 -19.53
N PRO A 3 19.91 5.10 -18.20
CA PRO A 3 19.09 4.25 -17.33
C PRO A 3 17.59 4.56 -17.52
N GLY A 4 16.72 3.57 -17.33
CA GLY A 4 15.27 3.79 -17.36
C GLY A 4 14.75 4.39 -16.05
N SER A 5 13.47 4.76 -16.05
CA SER A 5 12.79 5.24 -14.85
C SER A 5 12.32 4.09 -13.96
N ILE A 6 12.47 4.29 -12.65
CA ILE A 6 12.05 3.33 -11.61
C ILE A 6 11.07 4.06 -10.68
N VAL A 7 10.11 3.31 -10.14
CA VAL A 7 9.32 3.75 -8.99
C VAL A 7 9.58 2.84 -7.80
N ILE A 8 9.51 3.43 -6.61
CA ILE A 8 9.72 2.77 -5.33
C ILE A 8 8.51 3.06 -4.46
N VAL A 9 7.86 2.02 -3.94
CA VAL A 9 6.72 2.13 -3.04
C VAL A 9 6.95 1.26 -1.81
N GLY A 10 6.88 1.82 -0.61
CA GLY A 10 7.25 1.12 0.61
C GLY A 10 6.26 1.34 1.75
N ALA A 11 5.62 0.26 2.18
CA ALA A 11 4.71 0.25 3.33
C ALA A 11 5.47 -0.11 4.62
N GLY A 12 5.17 0.62 5.69
CA GLY A 12 5.72 0.46 7.03
C GLY A 12 4.79 1.09 8.04
N THR A 13 5.34 1.99 8.86
CA THR A 13 4.53 2.91 9.69
C THR A 13 3.74 3.90 8.83
N GLY A 14 4.32 4.32 7.70
CA GLY A 14 3.66 5.10 6.64
C GLY A 14 3.82 4.42 5.28
N LEU A 15 3.27 5.02 4.22
CA LEU A 15 3.35 4.56 2.83
C LEU A 15 4.18 5.52 1.98
N GLY A 16 5.48 5.25 1.91
CA GLY A 16 6.44 6.06 1.17
C GLY A 16 6.40 5.81 -0.34
N HIS A 17 6.61 6.88 -1.12
CA HIS A 17 6.70 6.83 -2.58
C HIS A 17 7.88 7.67 -3.07
N ALA A 18 8.66 7.13 -4.00
CA ALA A 18 9.72 7.87 -4.68
C ALA A 18 9.92 7.35 -6.09
N ALA A 19 10.43 8.18 -6.99
CA ALA A 19 10.83 7.75 -8.32
C ALA A 19 12.30 8.08 -8.60
N LEU A 20 12.94 7.23 -9.40
CA LEU A 20 14.23 7.53 -10.00
C LEU A 20 14.01 7.88 -11.47
N LYS A 21 14.39 9.11 -11.87
CA LYS A 21 14.26 9.59 -13.25
C LYS A 21 15.61 9.84 -13.88
N ALA A 22 15.74 9.45 -15.14
CA ALA A 22 16.96 9.66 -15.89
C ALA A 22 17.02 11.09 -16.42
N VAL A 23 18.05 11.82 -16.00
CA VAL A 23 18.35 13.17 -16.45
C VAL A 23 19.83 13.22 -16.81
N LYS A 24 20.13 13.57 -18.07
CA LYS A 24 21.52 13.66 -18.59
C LYS A 24 22.37 12.40 -18.31
N GLY A 25 21.79 11.21 -18.41
CA GLY A 25 22.50 9.94 -18.20
C GLY A 25 22.61 9.47 -16.75
N HIS A 26 22.14 10.26 -15.78
CA HIS A 26 22.15 9.90 -14.35
C HIS A 26 20.73 9.76 -13.81
N ARG A 27 20.56 8.96 -12.75
CA ARG A 27 19.30 8.91 -12.01
C ARG A 27 19.28 10.01 -10.96
N ILE A 28 18.19 10.78 -10.94
CA ILE A 28 17.85 11.69 -9.84
C ILE A 28 16.66 11.12 -9.06
N VAL A 29 16.61 11.41 -7.76
CA VAL A 29 15.49 11.04 -6.88
C VAL A 29 14.41 12.11 -6.97
N ILE A 30 13.16 11.68 -7.14
CA ILE A 30 11.97 12.52 -6.99
C ILE A 30 11.20 11.98 -5.78
N GLY A 31 11.16 12.75 -4.69
CA GLY A 31 10.35 12.45 -3.51
C GLY A 31 8.87 12.71 -3.75
N SER A 32 8.00 12.07 -2.97
CA SER A 32 6.55 12.20 -3.11
C SER A 32 5.79 11.90 -1.82
N GLU A 33 4.75 12.69 -1.57
CA GLU A 33 3.76 12.49 -0.51
C GLU A 33 2.52 11.71 -0.99
N SER A 34 2.67 10.89 -2.04
CA SER A 34 1.54 10.15 -2.65
C SER A 34 0.85 9.19 -1.68
N GLY A 35 1.47 8.83 -0.55
CA GLY A 35 0.84 8.06 0.52
C GLY A 35 -0.34 8.80 1.17
N HIS A 36 -0.32 10.13 1.17
CA HIS A 36 -1.38 10.96 1.73
C HIS A 36 -2.53 11.25 0.77
N CYS A 37 -2.41 10.89 -0.51
CA CYS A 37 -3.52 10.98 -1.45
C CYS A 37 -4.69 10.09 -1.01
N THR A 38 -5.92 10.53 -1.30
CA THR A 38 -7.14 9.75 -1.04
C THR A 38 -7.04 8.36 -1.67
N PHE A 39 -7.30 7.33 -0.87
CA PHE A 39 -7.32 5.96 -1.33
C PHE A 39 -8.66 5.67 -2.01
N ALA A 40 -8.61 5.28 -3.29
CA ALA A 40 -9.82 5.00 -4.05
C ALA A 40 -10.29 3.54 -3.81
N PHE A 41 -11.48 3.37 -3.21
CA PHE A 41 -12.19 2.08 -3.08
C PHE A 41 -13.19 1.88 -4.24
N HIS A 42 -13.30 0.65 -4.75
CA HIS A 42 -14.09 0.33 -5.94
C HIS A 42 -15.11 -0.79 -5.71
N GLY A 43 -16.35 -0.54 -6.11
CA GLY A 43 -17.45 -1.50 -5.98
C GLY A 43 -17.94 -1.65 -4.55
N ASP A 44 -19.03 -2.39 -4.39
CA ASP A 44 -19.79 -2.40 -3.14
C ASP A 44 -19.03 -3.07 -1.99
N LEU A 45 -18.23 -4.10 -2.29
CA LEU A 45 -17.41 -4.81 -1.28
C LEU A 45 -16.36 -3.88 -0.66
N GLU A 46 -15.57 -3.20 -1.49
CA GLU A 46 -14.52 -2.30 -1.02
C GLU A 46 -15.11 -1.08 -0.29
N ARG A 47 -16.25 -0.56 -0.76
CA ARG A 47 -16.96 0.55 -0.09
C ARG A 47 -17.53 0.17 1.28
N ARG A 48 -17.92 -1.09 1.49
CA ARG A 48 -18.30 -1.58 2.83
C ARG A 48 -17.09 -1.62 3.77
N ILE A 49 -15.94 -2.05 3.27
CA ILE A 49 -14.68 -2.02 4.04
C ILE A 49 -14.31 -0.57 4.38
N GLU A 50 -14.35 0.34 3.40
CA GLU A 50 -14.11 1.77 3.59
C GLU A 50 -15.00 2.35 4.68
N ALA A 51 -16.32 2.12 4.61
CA ALA A 51 -17.27 2.62 5.61
C ALA A 51 -16.95 2.10 7.02
N SER A 52 -16.57 0.83 7.16
CA SER A 52 -16.18 0.24 8.45
C SER A 52 -14.88 0.87 8.98
N MET A 53 -13.87 1.02 8.13
CA MET A 53 -12.60 1.67 8.49
C MET A 53 -12.78 3.14 8.89
N LEU A 54 -13.60 3.91 8.16
CA LEU A 54 -13.93 5.31 8.47
C LEU A 54 -14.63 5.45 9.82
N GLY A 55 -15.62 4.60 10.09
CA GLY A 55 -16.35 4.60 11.36
C GLY A 55 -15.45 4.33 12.57
N ARG A 56 -14.37 3.58 12.37
CA ARG A 56 -13.37 3.25 13.39
C ARG A 56 -12.26 4.28 13.52
N SER A 57 -11.86 4.93 12.42
CA SER A 57 -10.77 5.92 12.41
C SER A 57 -11.23 7.33 12.77
N GLY A 58 -12.54 7.61 12.72
CA GLY A 58 -13.10 8.95 12.92
C GLY A 58 -12.72 9.95 11.83
N LYS A 59 -12.33 9.46 10.65
CA LYS A 59 -11.92 10.29 9.50
C LYS A 59 -13.07 10.41 8.51
N ASN A 60 -13.01 11.45 7.68
CA ASN A 60 -13.97 11.67 6.59
C ASN A 60 -13.52 11.05 5.26
N TRP A 61 -12.24 10.70 5.15
CA TRP A 61 -11.65 9.95 4.03
C TRP A 61 -10.43 9.18 4.53
N LEU A 62 -10.02 8.17 3.77
CA LEU A 62 -8.81 7.40 4.03
C LEU A 62 -7.76 7.72 2.98
N SER A 63 -6.51 7.88 3.42
CA SER A 63 -5.35 7.99 2.55
C SER A 63 -4.68 6.63 2.32
N GLY A 64 -3.70 6.55 1.43
CA GLY A 64 -2.84 5.38 1.32
C GLY A 64 -2.16 5.01 2.65
N ASP A 65 -1.75 6.00 3.44
CA ASP A 65 -1.19 5.81 4.79
C ASP A 65 -2.19 5.19 5.78
N ASP A 66 -3.49 5.45 5.59
CA ASP A 66 -4.53 4.89 6.45
C ASP A 66 -4.86 3.44 6.10
N VAL A 67 -4.59 3.01 4.86
CA VAL A 67 -5.02 1.71 4.32
C VAL A 67 -3.87 0.73 4.16
N VAL A 68 -2.71 1.19 3.69
CA VAL A 68 -1.58 0.36 3.24
C VAL A 68 -0.37 0.54 4.15
N THR A 69 -0.61 0.41 5.45
CA THR A 69 0.41 0.48 6.51
C THR A 69 0.17 -0.61 7.55
N GLY A 70 1.04 -0.74 8.53
CA GLY A 70 0.81 -1.68 9.64
C GLY A 70 -0.50 -1.41 10.38
N SER A 71 -0.75 -0.14 10.74
CA SER A 71 -2.02 0.26 11.38
C SER A 71 -3.21 0.09 10.44
N GLY A 72 -3.06 0.40 9.15
CA GLY A 72 -4.10 0.15 8.15
C GLY A 72 -4.46 -1.33 8.01
N ALA A 73 -3.48 -2.24 8.11
CA ALA A 73 -3.72 -3.68 8.10
C ALA A 73 -4.50 -4.16 9.33
N ALA A 74 -4.18 -3.64 10.52
CA ALA A 74 -4.94 -3.95 11.74
C ALA A 74 -6.39 -3.46 11.64
N LEU A 75 -6.58 -2.24 11.15
CA LEU A 75 -7.90 -1.65 10.94
C LEU A 75 -8.72 -2.39 9.87
N LEU A 76 -8.05 -2.82 8.79
CA LEU A 76 -8.65 -3.67 7.76
C LEU A 76 -9.07 -5.02 8.33
N HIS A 77 -8.22 -5.66 9.15
CA HIS A 77 -8.55 -6.92 9.81
C HIS A 77 -9.81 -6.77 10.66
N GLU A 78 -9.83 -5.78 11.55
CA GLU A 78 -10.97 -5.51 12.41
C GLU A 78 -12.24 -5.16 11.62
N SER A 79 -12.10 -4.54 10.44
CA SER A 79 -13.23 -4.23 9.55
C SER A 79 -13.81 -5.47 8.89
N LEU A 80 -13.01 -6.52 8.66
CA LEU A 80 -13.41 -7.77 8.03
C LEU A 80 -13.90 -8.80 9.05
N THR A 81 -13.25 -8.91 10.20
CA THR A 81 -13.48 -9.98 11.19
C THR A 81 -14.22 -9.51 12.43
N GLY A 82 -14.20 -8.20 12.71
CA GLY A 82 -14.67 -7.64 13.99
C GLY A 82 -13.66 -7.76 15.14
N GLU A 83 -12.51 -8.40 14.92
CA GLU A 83 -11.49 -8.63 15.96
C GLU A 83 -10.36 -7.61 15.87
N ALA A 84 -10.05 -6.95 16.99
CA ALA A 84 -8.93 -6.03 17.08
C ALA A 84 -7.65 -6.78 17.43
N VAL A 85 -6.63 -6.69 16.56
CA VAL A 85 -5.34 -7.38 16.70
C VAL A 85 -4.19 -6.43 16.38
N SER A 86 -2.96 -6.81 16.73
CA SER A 86 -1.79 -6.01 16.35
C SER A 86 -1.50 -6.07 14.84
N PRO A 87 -0.78 -5.07 14.26
CA PRO A 87 -0.37 -5.10 12.86
C PRO A 87 0.35 -6.38 12.41
N ALA A 88 1.20 -6.92 13.29
CA ALA A 88 1.93 -8.15 13.02
C ALA A 88 0.99 -9.35 12.95
N GLU A 89 -0.03 -9.39 13.79
CA GLU A 89 -1.02 -10.47 13.83
C GLU A 89 -2.02 -10.41 12.67
N ALA A 90 -2.42 -9.19 12.25
CA ALA A 90 -3.31 -8.97 11.12
C ALA A 90 -2.74 -9.49 9.79
N LEU A 91 -1.43 -9.33 9.60
CA LEU A 91 -0.72 -9.77 8.39
C LEU A 91 0.00 -11.12 8.55
N ALA A 92 -0.06 -11.72 9.74
CA ALA A 92 0.52 -13.03 9.97
C ALA A 92 -0.14 -14.04 9.03
N ARG A 93 0.68 -14.88 8.40
CA ARG A 93 0.20 -15.99 7.57
C ARG A 93 -0.37 -17.09 8.46
N ARG A 94 -1.57 -16.87 8.99
CA ARG A 94 -2.27 -17.81 9.88
C ARG A 94 -2.91 -18.96 9.09
N THR A 95 -3.31 -18.70 7.84
CA THR A 95 -3.85 -19.68 6.89
C THR A 95 -3.31 -19.42 5.48
N PRO A 96 -3.42 -20.38 4.54
CA PRO A 96 -3.03 -20.16 3.15
C PRO A 96 -3.88 -19.08 2.44
N GLU A 97 -5.06 -18.73 2.97
CA GLU A 97 -6.02 -17.75 2.43
C GLU A 97 -6.54 -16.77 3.48
N SER A 98 -5.67 -16.03 4.18
CA SER A 98 -6.14 -14.93 5.04
C SER A 98 -6.83 -13.87 4.18
N GLU A 99 -8.14 -13.66 4.38
CA GLU A 99 -8.92 -12.64 3.67
C GLU A 99 -8.32 -11.23 3.87
N THR A 100 -7.83 -10.94 5.09
CA THR A 100 -7.10 -9.69 5.38
C THR A 100 -5.86 -9.55 4.50
N CYS A 101 -5.04 -10.60 4.38
CA CYS A 101 -3.86 -10.57 3.53
C CYS A 101 -4.24 -10.37 2.05
N ALA A 102 -5.30 -11.02 1.58
CA ALA A 102 -5.77 -10.88 0.20
C ALA A 102 -6.23 -9.45 -0.11
N TRP A 103 -7.04 -8.84 0.76
CA TRP A 103 -7.47 -7.45 0.61
C TRP A 103 -6.30 -6.48 0.75
N PHE A 104 -5.40 -6.70 1.73
CA PHE A 104 -4.22 -5.85 1.91
C PHE A 104 -3.32 -5.90 0.68
N SER A 105 -3.02 -7.09 0.14
CA SER A 105 -2.26 -7.26 -1.10
C SER A 105 -2.91 -6.53 -2.27
N ARG A 106 -4.24 -6.64 -2.41
CA ARG A 106 -4.99 -5.93 -3.45
C ARG A 106 -4.88 -4.41 -3.31
N PHE A 107 -4.96 -3.88 -2.10
CA PHE A 107 -4.83 -2.45 -1.84
C PHE A 107 -3.39 -1.96 -2.01
N TYR A 108 -2.41 -2.74 -1.59
CA TYR A 108 -0.99 -2.43 -1.79
C TYR A 108 -0.63 -2.43 -3.29
N ALA A 109 -1.06 -3.45 -4.03
CA ALA A 109 -0.90 -3.49 -5.48
C ALA A 109 -1.56 -2.29 -6.18
N ARG A 110 -2.68 -1.79 -5.66
CA ARG A 110 -3.33 -0.57 -6.17
C ARG A 110 -2.49 0.68 -5.93
N ALA A 111 -1.92 0.86 -4.75
CA ALA A 111 -1.00 1.96 -4.47
C ALA A 111 0.19 1.93 -5.44
N CYS A 112 0.81 0.74 -5.60
CA CYS A 112 1.89 0.52 -6.56
C CYS A 112 1.50 0.85 -8.01
N ARG A 113 0.32 0.37 -8.46
CA ARG A 113 -0.21 0.65 -9.80
C ARG A 113 -0.44 2.14 -10.01
N ASN A 114 -1.10 2.82 -9.07
CA ASN A 114 -1.42 4.24 -9.19
C ASN A 114 -0.17 5.09 -9.30
N TYR A 115 0.84 4.81 -8.47
CA TYR A 115 2.10 5.55 -8.53
C TYR A 115 2.92 5.22 -9.78
N SER A 116 2.88 3.96 -10.24
CA SER A 116 3.46 3.57 -11.53
C SER A 116 2.81 4.32 -12.69
N LEU A 117 1.48 4.49 -12.70
CA LEU A 117 0.79 5.28 -13.72
C LEU A 117 1.18 6.76 -13.65
N ALA A 118 1.27 7.33 -12.44
CA ALA A 118 1.65 8.74 -12.25
C ALA A 118 3.09 9.03 -12.71
N MET A 119 4.01 8.07 -12.49
CA MET A 119 5.42 8.29 -12.73
C MET A 119 5.97 7.57 -13.96
N TYR A 120 5.21 6.72 -14.66
CA TYR A 120 5.64 6.00 -15.86
C TYR A 120 7.05 5.38 -15.73
N PRO A 121 7.25 4.37 -14.87
CA PRO A 121 8.48 3.58 -14.82
C PRO A 121 8.59 2.71 -16.06
N VAL A 122 9.76 2.71 -16.70
CA VAL A 122 10.05 1.83 -17.85
C VAL A 122 11.07 0.75 -17.52
N GLU A 123 11.66 0.80 -16.33
CA GLU A 123 12.66 -0.17 -15.88
C GLU A 123 12.13 -1.09 -14.79
N ALA A 124 11.63 -0.53 -13.68
CA ALA A 124 11.16 -1.34 -12.56
C ALA A 124 10.15 -0.61 -11.68
N LEU A 125 9.29 -1.42 -11.04
CA LEU A 125 8.62 -1.10 -9.78
C LEU A 125 9.35 -1.85 -8.68
N ILE A 126 9.85 -1.13 -7.68
CA ILE A 126 10.46 -1.70 -6.48
C ILE A 126 9.47 -1.57 -5.33
N VAL A 127 9.07 -2.70 -4.75
CA VAL A 127 8.28 -2.70 -3.52
C VAL A 127 9.24 -2.88 -2.34
N SER A 128 9.27 -1.90 -1.44
CA SER A 128 10.18 -1.86 -0.30
C SER A 128 9.42 -1.76 1.03
N GLY A 129 10.08 -1.35 2.11
CA GLY A 129 9.44 -1.12 3.41
C GLY A 129 9.32 -2.37 4.27
N GLY A 130 9.07 -2.14 5.57
CA GLY A 130 9.06 -3.19 6.58
C GLY A 130 7.91 -4.19 6.42
N ILE A 131 6.78 -3.78 5.82
CA ILE A 131 5.66 -4.69 5.58
C ILE A 131 6.03 -5.73 4.53
N ALA A 132 6.50 -5.30 3.35
CA ALA A 132 6.91 -6.20 2.27
C ALA A 132 8.07 -7.10 2.70
N ALA A 133 9.07 -6.55 3.40
CA ALA A 133 10.23 -7.30 3.88
C ALA A 133 9.87 -8.41 4.86
N LYS A 134 8.92 -8.16 5.78
CA LYS A 134 8.49 -9.15 6.80
C LYS A 134 7.41 -10.10 6.30
N ASN A 135 6.68 -9.71 5.26
CA ASN A 135 5.51 -10.43 4.75
C ASN A 135 5.61 -10.63 3.23
N PRO A 136 6.61 -11.37 2.73
CA PRO A 136 6.82 -11.53 1.29
C PRO A 136 5.66 -12.24 0.58
N HIS A 137 4.74 -12.89 1.29
CA HIS A 137 3.51 -13.45 0.71
C HIS A 137 2.53 -12.40 0.23
N LEU A 138 2.63 -11.15 0.67
CA LEU A 138 1.71 -10.08 0.27
C LEU A 138 2.00 -9.51 -1.13
N ILE A 139 3.18 -9.82 -1.69
CA ILE A 139 3.69 -9.22 -2.93
C ILE A 139 4.14 -10.27 -3.95
N ARG A 140 3.64 -11.51 -3.81
CA ARG A 140 3.91 -12.61 -4.75
C ARG A 140 2.91 -12.62 -5.91
#